data_AF-A0A7X9P035-F1
#
_entry.id   AF-A0A7X9P035-F1
#
_cell.length_a   1.000
_cell.length_b   1.000
_cell.length_c   1.000
_cell.angle_alpha   90.00
_cell.angle_beta   90.00
_cell.angle_gamma   90.00
#
_symmetry.space_group_name_H-M   'P 1'
#
loop_
_entity.id
_entity.type
_entity.pdbx_description
1 polymer ?
#
loop_
_entity_poly.entity_id
_entity_poly.type
_entity_poly.pdbx_seq_one_letter_code
_entity_poly.pdbx_strand_id
1 'polypeptide(L)'
;MKNIAPFACTFTPHIPELLQQLNCSIGISTYQAGKLVLISPKDNEHLVQLPRTFHKPMGIAKHPSDANKIALACRDEVIVFKNNAELAQFYPKAPNKYDGLFLPTVTYKTNFLDIHDLEFGKDGIYGVNTLFSCIMKLSEDFNFEPYWKPSFISAL
;
A
#
# COMPACT_ATOMS: atom_id res chain seq x y z
N MET A 1 -33.01 -7.86 4.06
CA MET A 1 -31.89 -6.90 4.15
C MET A 1 -31.44 -6.59 2.73
N LYS A 2 -31.25 -5.31 2.37
CA LYS A 2 -30.75 -4.91 1.04
C LYS A 2 -29.37 -5.54 0.87
N ASN A 3 -29.20 -6.35 -0.17
CA ASN A 3 -27.94 -7.03 -0.44
C ASN A 3 -26.95 -5.99 -0.96
N ILE A 4 -26.06 -5.50 -0.09
CA ILE A 4 -25.03 -4.52 -0.46
C ILE A 4 -23.93 -5.27 -1.21
N ALA A 5 -23.61 -4.84 -2.43
CA ALA A 5 -22.52 -5.43 -3.19
C ALA A 5 -21.20 -5.33 -2.39
N PRO A 6 -20.32 -6.36 -2.42
CA PRO A 6 -19.01 -6.28 -1.80
C PRO A 6 -18.26 -5.02 -2.26
N PHE A 7 -17.66 -4.28 -1.31
CA PHE A 7 -16.95 -3.02 -1.56
C PHE A 7 -17.83 -1.90 -2.16
N ALA A 8 -19.14 -1.89 -1.89
CA ALA A 8 -19.97 -0.72 -2.16
C ALA A 8 -19.39 0.51 -1.46
N CYS A 9 -19.25 1.61 -2.19
CA CYS A 9 -18.79 2.89 -1.66
C CYS A 9 -19.89 3.93 -1.83
N THR A 10 -20.15 4.63 -0.75
CA THR A 10 -20.95 5.85 -0.72
C THR A 10 -20.05 6.98 -0.28
N PHE A 11 -20.10 8.11 -0.96
CA PHE A 11 -19.27 9.27 -0.67
C PHE A 11 -20.11 10.53 -0.76
N THR A 12 -19.66 11.60 -0.10
CA THR A 12 -20.31 12.91 -0.21
C THR A 12 -19.97 13.54 -1.57
N PRO A 13 -20.88 14.32 -2.19
CA PRO A 13 -20.70 14.83 -3.55
C PRO A 13 -19.41 15.63 -3.81
N HIS A 14 -18.81 16.24 -2.77
CA HIS A 14 -17.61 17.08 -2.91
C HIS A 14 -16.28 16.29 -2.88
N ILE A 15 -16.31 14.99 -2.54
CA ILE A 15 -15.07 14.19 -2.43
C ILE A 15 -14.35 14.01 -3.79
N PRO A 16 -15.02 13.68 -4.91
CA PRO A 16 -14.33 13.53 -6.19
C PRO A 16 -13.65 14.83 -6.63
N GLU A 17 -14.36 15.96 -6.56
CA GLU A 17 -13.80 17.28 -6.86
C GLU A 17 -12.58 17.59 -5.98
N LEU A 18 -12.67 17.35 -4.67
CA LEU A 18 -11.55 17.59 -3.74
C LEU A 18 -10.32 16.76 -4.11
N LEU A 19 -10.49 15.46 -4.40
CA LEU A 19 -9.37 14.60 -4.80
C LEU A 19 -8.77 15.04 -6.15
N GLN A 20 -9.59 15.53 -7.08
CA GLN A 20 -9.14 16.11 -8.35
C GLN A 20 -8.29 17.36 -8.11
N GLN A 21 -8.77 18.29 -7.28
CA GLN A 21 -8.04 19.51 -6.92
C GLN A 21 -6.72 19.22 -6.20
N LEU A 22 -6.70 18.20 -5.34
CA LEU A 22 -5.49 17.74 -4.64
C LEU A 22 -4.57 16.88 -5.52
N ASN A 23 -5.00 16.51 -6.73
CA ASN A 23 -4.31 15.59 -7.63
C ASN A 23 -3.86 14.30 -6.92
N CYS A 24 -4.78 13.66 -6.19
CA CYS A 24 -4.45 12.51 -5.38
C CYS A 24 -5.50 11.39 -5.45
N SER A 25 -5.07 10.21 -5.02
CA SER A 25 -5.92 9.05 -4.79
C SER A 25 -5.73 8.56 -3.36
N ILE A 26 -6.73 7.88 -2.82
CA ILE A 26 -6.67 7.28 -1.48
C ILE A 26 -6.34 5.79 -1.62
N GLY A 27 -5.34 5.33 -0.89
CA GLY A 27 -5.03 3.91 -0.73
C GLY A 27 -5.51 3.40 0.63
N ILE A 28 -6.25 2.29 0.65
CA ILE A 28 -6.77 1.67 1.88
C ILE A 28 -6.38 0.20 1.89
N SER A 29 -5.57 -0.22 2.85
CA SER A 29 -5.32 -1.63 3.12
C SER A 29 -6.36 -2.19 4.10
N THR A 30 -6.73 -3.45 3.91
CA THR A 30 -7.69 -4.15 4.75
C THR A 30 -7.18 -5.55 5.05
N TYR A 31 -6.60 -5.71 6.24
CA TYR A 31 -5.96 -6.94 6.67
C TYR A 31 -6.90 -8.16 6.58
N GLN A 32 -8.11 -8.06 7.14
CA GLN A 32 -9.07 -9.17 7.19
C GLN A 32 -9.68 -9.49 5.82
N ALA A 33 -9.93 -8.48 4.98
CA ALA A 33 -10.54 -8.67 3.66
C ALA A 33 -9.50 -8.99 2.57
N GLY A 34 -8.20 -8.88 2.87
CA GLY A 34 -7.13 -9.17 1.93
C GLY A 34 -7.08 -8.20 0.76
N LYS A 35 -7.45 -6.92 0.95
CA LYS A 35 -7.50 -5.93 -0.13
C LYS A 35 -6.62 -4.72 0.13
N LEU A 36 -5.94 -4.28 -0.92
CA LEU A 36 -5.56 -2.88 -1.12
C LEU A 36 -6.60 -2.26 -2.06
N VAL A 37 -7.35 -1.28 -1.59
CA VAL A 37 -8.36 -0.56 -2.39
C VAL A 37 -7.80 0.81 -2.73
N LEU A 38 -7.67 1.10 -4.03
CA LEU A 38 -7.39 2.45 -4.51
C LEU A 38 -8.70 3.14 -4.86
N ILE A 39 -8.89 4.34 -4.35
CA ILE A 39 -10.04 5.21 -4.63
C ILE A 39 -9.52 6.46 -5.30
N SER A 40 -10.00 6.71 -6.52
CA SER A 40 -9.52 7.80 -7.37
C SER A 40 -10.71 8.56 -7.95
N PRO A 41 -10.63 9.89 -8.09
CA PRO A 41 -11.62 10.64 -8.85
C PRO A 41 -11.49 10.30 -10.33
N LYS A 42 -12.61 10.03 -10.99
CA LYS A 42 -12.67 9.91 -12.46
C LYS A 42 -12.91 11.28 -13.10
N ASP A 43 -13.74 12.07 -12.42
CA ASP A 43 -14.12 13.43 -12.75
C ASP A 43 -14.57 14.12 -11.44
N ASN A 44 -15.17 15.30 -11.53
CA ASN A 44 -15.56 16.07 -10.35
C ASN A 44 -16.78 15.48 -9.60
N GLU A 45 -17.43 14.45 -10.15
CA GLU A 45 -18.66 13.87 -9.59
C GLU A 45 -18.54 12.38 -9.26
N HIS A 46 -17.60 11.66 -9.89
CA HIS A 46 -17.50 10.20 -9.79
C HIS A 46 -16.18 9.73 -9.21
N LEU A 47 -16.26 8.74 -8.31
CA LEU A 47 -15.10 7.94 -7.86
C LEU A 47 -15.03 6.60 -8.58
N VAL A 48 -13.81 6.13 -8.79
CA VAL A 48 -13.49 4.76 -9.20
C VAL A 48 -12.84 4.05 -8.02
N GLN A 49 -13.26 2.81 -7.77
CA GLN A 49 -12.64 1.93 -6.79
C GLN A 49 -11.93 0.77 -7.49
N LEU A 50 -10.69 0.51 -7.09
CA LEU A 50 -9.86 -0.58 -7.60
C LEU A 50 -9.37 -1.44 -6.43
N PRO A 51 -10.15 -2.44 -5.99
CA PRO A 51 -9.67 -3.45 -5.07
C PRO A 51 -8.62 -4.34 -5.76
N ARG A 52 -7.52 -4.58 -5.08
CA ARG A 52 -6.45 -5.53 -5.44
C ARG A 52 -6.24 -6.50 -4.30
N THR A 53 -6.10 -7.79 -4.63
CA THR A 53 -5.98 -8.85 -3.63
C THR A 53 -4.52 -9.03 -3.23
N PHE A 54 -4.27 -9.02 -1.93
CA PHE A 54 -2.99 -9.34 -1.32
C PHE A 54 -3.21 -10.22 -0.09
N HIS A 55 -2.21 -10.98 0.31
CA HIS A 55 -2.31 -11.79 1.51
C HIS A 55 -2.07 -10.93 2.75
N LYS A 56 -3.16 -10.56 3.43
CA LYS A 56 -3.15 -9.73 4.65
C LYS A 56 -2.31 -8.43 4.49
N PRO A 57 -2.71 -7.52 3.59
CA PRO A 57 -2.04 -6.23 3.45
C PRO A 57 -2.24 -5.38 4.72
N MET A 58 -1.16 -4.78 5.22
CA MET A 58 -1.10 -3.96 6.43
C MET A 58 -0.61 -2.54 6.08
N GLY A 59 0.61 -2.16 6.45
CA GLY A 59 1.19 -0.84 6.19
C GLY A 59 1.34 -0.51 4.71
N ILE A 60 1.18 0.77 4.37
CA ILE A 60 1.44 1.34 3.05
C ILE A 60 2.35 2.55 3.22
N ALA A 61 3.50 2.55 2.55
CA ALA A 61 4.43 3.67 2.55
C ALA A 61 4.50 4.31 1.16
N LYS A 62 4.67 5.63 1.10
CA LYS A 62 5.00 6.37 -0.13
C LYS A 62 6.43 6.85 -0.02
N HIS A 63 7.23 6.65 -1.08
CA HIS A 63 8.62 7.07 -1.06
C HIS A 63 8.74 8.60 -0.95
N PRO A 64 9.57 9.14 -0.03
CA PRO A 64 9.57 10.56 0.31
C PRO A 64 9.99 11.47 -0.84
N SER A 65 10.90 11.01 -1.70
CA SER A 65 11.41 11.79 -2.84
C SER A 65 10.94 11.30 -4.21
N ASP A 66 10.18 10.20 -4.26
CA ASP A 66 9.76 9.57 -5.51
C ASP A 66 8.28 9.22 -5.41
N ALA A 67 7.41 10.16 -5.79
CA ALA A 67 5.97 10.02 -5.67
C ALA A 67 5.38 8.83 -6.48
N ASN A 68 6.18 8.26 -7.39
CA ASN A 68 5.81 7.09 -8.18
C ASN A 68 6.17 5.77 -7.50
N LYS A 69 6.77 5.77 -6.30
CA LYS A 69 7.09 4.56 -5.55
C LYS A 69 6.26 4.44 -4.28
N ILE A 70 5.72 3.24 -4.07
CA ILE A 70 5.05 2.87 -2.83
C ILE A 70 5.57 1.51 -2.36
N ALA A 71 5.43 1.23 -1.07
CA ALA A 71 5.67 -0.10 -0.52
C ALA A 71 4.45 -0.57 0.27
N LEU A 72 4.22 -1.88 0.25
CA LEU A 72 3.10 -2.54 0.92
C LEU A 72 3.64 -3.69 1.78
N ALA A 73 3.34 -3.68 3.08
CA ALA A 73 3.55 -4.84 3.93
C ALA A 73 2.38 -5.80 3.76
N CYS A 74 2.71 -7.05 3.46
CA CYS A 74 1.80 -8.19 3.44
C CYS A 74 2.20 -9.16 4.57
N ARG A 75 1.49 -10.29 4.66
CA ARG A 75 1.74 -11.30 5.71
C ARG A 75 3.19 -11.79 5.76
N ASP A 76 3.74 -12.09 4.59
CA ASP A 76 4.99 -12.83 4.41
C ASP A 76 5.99 -12.15 3.46
N GLU A 77 5.65 -10.95 3.01
CA GLU A 77 6.47 -10.16 2.11
C GLU A 77 6.22 -8.66 2.23
N VAL A 78 7.22 -7.86 1.85
CA VAL A 78 7.06 -6.43 1.56
C VAL A 78 7.28 -6.23 0.07
N ILE A 79 6.32 -5.59 -0.61
CA ILE A 79 6.36 -5.37 -2.06
C ILE A 79 6.56 -3.87 -2.32
N VAL A 80 7.58 -3.53 -3.11
CA VAL A 80 7.79 -2.17 -3.62
C VAL A 80 7.23 -2.08 -5.03
N PHE A 81 6.32 -1.14 -5.24
CA PHE A 81 5.74 -0.85 -6.54
C PHE A 81 6.31 0.44 -7.12
N LYS A 82 6.45 0.48 -8.44
CA LYS A 82 6.74 1.70 -9.21
C LYS A 82 5.63 1.95 -10.21
N ASN A 83 5.10 3.17 -10.23
CA ASN A 83 4.16 3.64 -11.22
C ASN A 83 4.82 3.72 -12.61
N ASN A 84 4.12 3.23 -13.62
CA ASN A 84 4.43 3.44 -15.03
C ASN A 84 3.18 3.99 -15.75
N ALA A 85 3.14 5.31 -15.93
CA ALA A 85 2.01 6.00 -16.57
C ALA A 85 1.86 5.64 -18.05
N GLU A 86 2.97 5.40 -18.75
CA GLU A 86 2.95 5.00 -20.17
C GLU A 86 2.25 3.65 -20.35
N LEU A 87 2.63 2.64 -19.55
CA LEU A 87 1.98 1.33 -19.59
C LEU A 87 0.52 1.38 -19.13
N ALA A 88 0.15 2.34 -18.28
CA ALA A 88 -1.23 2.54 -17.85
C ALA A 88 -2.14 2.91 -19.04
N GLN A 89 -1.66 3.75 -19.97
CA GLN A 89 -2.39 4.14 -21.18
C GLN A 89 -2.70 2.93 -22.06
N PHE A 90 -1.78 1.97 -22.13
CA PHE A 90 -1.91 0.76 -22.96
C PHE A 90 -2.46 -0.45 -22.20
N TYR A 91 -3.06 -0.27 -21.03
CA TYR A 91 -3.59 -1.38 -20.24
C TYR A 91 -4.60 -2.21 -21.05
N PRO A 92 -4.32 -3.50 -21.40
CA PRO A 92 -5.04 -4.19 -22.47
C PRO A 92 -6.56 -4.33 -22.25
N LYS A 93 -7.00 -4.45 -20.99
CA LYS A 93 -8.42 -4.62 -20.66
C LYS A 93 -9.20 -3.30 -20.63
N ALA A 94 -8.50 -2.16 -20.58
CA ALA A 94 -9.11 -0.84 -20.60
C ALA A 94 -8.10 0.24 -21.07
N PRO A 95 -7.82 0.29 -22.38
CA PRO A 95 -6.93 1.30 -22.94
C PRO A 95 -7.41 2.74 -22.63
N ASN A 96 -6.47 3.65 -22.39
CA ASN A 96 -6.70 5.08 -22.10
C ASN A 96 -7.62 5.35 -20.88
N LYS A 97 -7.70 4.41 -19.94
CA LYS A 97 -8.56 4.54 -18.75
C LYS A 97 -7.83 5.00 -17.50
N TYR A 98 -6.57 4.62 -17.33
CA TYR A 98 -5.80 4.85 -16.11
C TYR A 98 -4.61 5.77 -16.41
N ASP A 99 -4.32 6.65 -15.47
CA ASP A 99 -3.17 7.56 -15.45
C ASP A 99 -1.93 6.94 -14.77
N GLY A 100 -2.14 5.89 -13.98
CA GLY A 100 -1.07 5.16 -13.29
C GLY A 100 -1.25 3.65 -13.30
N LEU A 101 -0.12 2.95 -13.39
CA LEU A 101 -0.01 1.50 -13.27
C LEU A 101 1.18 1.17 -12.36
N PHE A 102 0.88 0.89 -11.09
CA PHE A 102 1.87 0.50 -10.09
C PHE A 102 2.22 -0.98 -10.27
N LEU A 103 3.44 -1.23 -10.75
CA LEU A 103 3.98 -2.57 -10.99
C LEU A 103 4.96 -2.96 -9.88
N PRO A 104 4.95 -4.21 -9.40
CA PRO A 104 5.93 -4.67 -8.43
C PRO A 104 7.32 -4.63 -9.08
N THR A 105 8.28 -4.05 -8.37
CA THR A 105 9.68 -3.92 -8.82
C THR A 105 10.66 -4.63 -7.89
N VAL A 106 10.31 -4.74 -6.60
CA VAL A 106 11.07 -5.50 -5.60
C VAL A 106 10.07 -6.21 -4.69
N THR A 107 10.39 -7.44 -4.29
CA THR A 107 9.66 -8.19 -3.27
C THR A 107 10.66 -8.72 -2.25
N TYR A 108 10.62 -8.19 -1.03
CA TYR A 108 11.36 -8.72 0.10
C TYR A 108 10.55 -9.85 0.71
N LYS A 109 11.12 -11.05 0.78
CA LYS A 109 10.52 -12.13 1.57
C LYS A 109 10.83 -11.87 3.03
N THR A 110 9.79 -11.82 3.85
CA THR A 110 9.93 -11.54 5.29
C THR A 110 9.57 -12.75 6.13
N ASN A 111 8.81 -13.71 5.58
CA ASN A 111 8.06 -14.67 6.37
C ASN A 111 7.13 -13.94 7.36
N PHE A 112 6.63 -14.63 8.38
CA PHE A 112 5.66 -14.09 9.32
C PHE A 112 6.33 -13.18 10.36
N LEU A 113 6.52 -11.90 10.03
CA LEU A 113 7.06 -10.88 10.95
C LEU A 113 5.98 -9.95 11.53
N ASP A 114 4.73 -10.08 11.10
CA ASP A 114 3.62 -9.18 11.46
C ASP A 114 4.02 -7.70 11.35
N ILE A 115 4.46 -7.30 10.15
CA ILE A 115 4.83 -5.91 9.86
C ILE A 115 3.54 -5.09 9.72
N HIS A 116 3.16 -4.38 10.77
CA HIS A 116 1.90 -3.63 10.81
C HIS A 116 1.96 -2.31 10.06
N ASP A 117 3.10 -1.64 10.10
CA ASP A 117 3.35 -0.40 9.36
C ASP A 117 4.79 -0.34 8.87
N LEU A 118 5.06 0.47 7.85
CA LEU A 118 6.39 0.64 7.27
C LEU A 118 6.60 2.03 6.69
N GLU A 119 7.85 2.42 6.51
CA GLU A 119 8.23 3.66 5.85
C GLU A 119 9.58 3.54 5.14
N PHE A 120 9.76 4.30 4.06
CA PHE A 120 11.07 4.46 3.43
C PHE A 120 11.95 5.37 4.29
N GLY A 121 13.04 4.82 4.82
CA GLY A 121 14.11 5.57 5.46
C GLY A 121 15.17 6.06 4.47
N LYS A 122 16.26 6.62 5.00
CA LYS A 122 17.36 7.17 4.20
C LYS A 122 18.13 6.11 3.41
N ASP A 123 18.15 4.89 3.93
CA ASP A 123 19.07 3.82 3.52
C ASP A 123 18.38 2.46 3.41
N GLY A 124 17.04 2.43 3.39
CA GLY A 124 16.25 1.21 3.32
C GLY A 124 14.80 1.42 3.74
N ILE A 125 14.06 0.33 3.85
CA ILE A 125 12.68 0.35 4.35
C ILE A 125 12.68 -0.10 5.80
N TYR A 126 12.04 0.70 6.65
CA TYR A 126 11.85 0.42 8.06
C TYR A 126 10.43 -0.06 8.31
N GLY A 127 10.22 -0.94 9.27
CA GLY A 127 8.92 -1.49 9.60
C GLY A 127 8.72 -1.65 11.10
N VAL A 128 7.46 -1.61 11.53
CA VAL A 128 7.04 -1.98 12.89
C VAL A 128 6.82 -3.48 12.92
N ASN A 129 7.79 -4.21 13.46
CA ASN A 129 7.74 -5.66 13.62
C ASN A 129 7.11 -5.97 14.99
N THR A 130 5.82 -6.29 14.99
CA THR A 130 5.10 -6.55 16.24
C THR A 130 5.40 -7.92 16.82
N LEU A 131 5.82 -8.89 16.01
CA LEU A 131 6.25 -10.20 16.48
C LEU A 131 7.53 -10.12 17.32
N PHE A 132 8.47 -9.24 16.93
CA PHE A 132 9.74 -9.03 17.64
C PHE A 132 9.75 -7.76 18.51
N SER A 133 8.61 -7.08 18.63
CA SER A 133 8.42 -5.86 19.42
C SER A 133 9.50 -4.80 19.14
N CYS A 134 9.82 -4.57 17.87
CA CYS A 134 10.89 -3.65 17.46
C CYS A 134 10.53 -2.86 16.20
N ILE A 135 11.25 -1.76 16.00
CA ILE A 135 11.43 -1.21 14.66
C ILE A 135 12.53 -2.02 13.99
N MET A 136 12.26 -2.51 12.79
CA MET A 136 13.19 -3.25 11.96
C MET A 136 13.55 -2.46 10.70
N LYS A 137 14.68 -2.81 10.10
CA LYS A 137 15.04 -2.48 8.72
C LYS A 137 14.96 -3.77 7.88
N LEU A 138 14.41 -3.72 6.67
CA LEU A 138 14.48 -4.86 5.74
C LEU A 138 15.95 -5.16 5.40
N SER A 139 16.29 -6.44 5.36
CA SER A 139 17.64 -6.93 5.11
C SER A 139 17.63 -7.90 3.93
N GLU A 140 18.63 -7.79 3.05
CA GLU A 140 18.84 -8.72 1.94
C GLU A 140 19.42 -10.06 2.43
N ASP A 141 20.11 -10.06 3.59
CA ASP A 141 20.81 -11.23 4.13
C ASP A 141 19.98 -11.99 5.17
N PHE A 142 19.17 -11.31 6.00
CA PHE A 142 18.55 -11.89 7.20
C PHE A 142 17.02 -11.72 7.28
N ASN A 143 16.35 -11.38 6.17
CA ASN A 143 14.96 -10.86 6.10
C ASN A 143 14.79 -9.48 6.76
N PHE A 144 15.30 -9.30 7.99
CA PHE A 144 15.30 -8.03 8.70
C PHE A 144 16.44 -7.90 9.71
N GLU A 145 16.76 -6.65 10.06
CA GLU A 145 17.67 -6.27 11.13
C GLU A 145 16.92 -5.40 12.16
N PRO A 146 16.96 -5.73 13.47
CA PRO A 146 16.40 -4.84 14.49
C PRO A 146 17.12 -3.49 14.49
N TYR A 147 16.36 -2.41 14.31
CA TYR A 147 16.89 -1.05 14.34
C TYR A 147 16.74 -0.41 15.72
N TRP A 148 15.57 -0.60 16.35
CA TRP A 148 15.30 -0.09 17.69
C TRP A 148 14.30 -0.98 18.43
N LYS A 149 14.52 -1.20 19.72
CA LYS A 149 13.61 -1.94 20.60
C LYS A 149 13.42 -1.14 21.90
N PRO A 150 12.21 -1.05 22.46
CA PRO A 150 11.99 -0.44 23.77
C PRO A 150 12.79 -1.17 24.87
N SER A 151 13.48 -0.42 25.73
CA SER A 151 14.40 -0.96 26.74
C SER A 151 13.73 -1.82 27.82
N PHE A 152 12.42 -1.63 28.05
CA PHE A 152 11.66 -2.38 29.05
C PHE A 152 11.20 -3.77 28.56
N ILE A 153 11.39 -4.11 27.27
CA ILE A 153 10.99 -5.41 26.74
C ILE A 153 12.13 -6.42 26.96
N SER A 154 11.97 -7.27 27.99
CA SER A 154 12.98 -8.24 28.43
C SER A 154 12.84 -9.63 27.80
N ALA A 155 11.71 -9.96 27.16
CA ALA A 155 11.44 -11.24 26.49
C ALA A 155 10.52 -11.03 25.28
N LEU A 156 10.41 -12.02 24.39
CA LEU A 156 9.53 -12.05 23.21
C LEU A 156 8.44 -13.11 23.38
#